data_AF-A0A9N9RDU1-F1
#
_entry.id   AF-A0A9N9RDU1-F1
#
_cell.length_a   1.000
_cell.length_b   1.000
_cell.length_c   1.000
_cell.angle_alpha   90.00
_cell.angle_beta   90.00
_cell.angle_gamma   90.00
#
_symmetry.space_group_name_H-M   'P 1'
#
loop_
_entity.id
_entity.type
_entity.pdbx_description
1 polymer ?
#
loop_
_entity_poly.entity_id
_entity_poly.type
_entity_poly.pdbx_seq_one_letter_code
_entity_poly.pdbx_strand_id
1 'polypeptide(L)'
;MSLVMSFTVKNLLPATICSIRSNFPSSIHKYSTGPSKTSSNVLDHLTDWETLSKNRKTSKAMKAYLERAKEHDEFMKRQHLEFNIGKRHLANMMGEDPETFTQKDVDRAIEYLFPSGIYDPAARPLMKPPEEVFPARKAAEFDEAGRPHHFLFYTGKPSFFKVLYDAAEHIQALNKFEDKVIRKKATPDPNGSLKLEGSVWLTKEQLEQSLVESIKEIEYENFKVVMERLVSSPYAYLCKDFIEKYRKPLAMQRFALEIPKPSYDEEGRAFITTYECLRKKARGEVTIRYPGSGKISINGKDITYFEDIQPREQVMFPLIFSGMQNSVDVECHIEGGGPSGQAGAIRWGIAWSLRSFVEKDMLEKMQVAGLLTRDHRRRERKKPGQPGARKKPTWKKR
;
A
#
# COMPACT_ATOMS: atom_id res chain seq x y z
N MET A 1 50.18 -6.18 -15.49
CA MET A 1 49.93 -7.60 -15.81
C MET A 1 48.46 -7.77 -16.10
N SER A 2 48.16 -7.93 -17.39
CA SER A 2 46.86 -8.24 -17.97
C SER A 2 46.37 -9.60 -17.49
N LEU A 3 45.10 -9.70 -17.11
CA LEU A 3 44.38 -10.96 -17.20
C LEU A 3 42.96 -10.69 -17.70
N VAL A 4 42.85 -10.87 -19.01
CA VAL A 4 41.61 -11.00 -19.78
C VAL A 4 41.00 -12.35 -19.41
N MET A 5 39.75 -12.36 -18.94
CA MET A 5 38.90 -13.54 -19.00
C MET A 5 37.62 -13.20 -19.74
N SER A 6 37.66 -13.50 -21.03
CA SER A 6 36.54 -13.59 -21.95
C SER A 6 35.57 -14.68 -21.50
N PHE A 7 34.33 -14.31 -21.18
CA PHE A 7 33.21 -15.26 -21.07
C PHE A 7 32.31 -15.15 -22.29
N THR A 8 32.36 -16.19 -23.11
CA THR A 8 31.55 -16.43 -24.29
C THR A 8 30.09 -16.72 -23.91
N VAL A 9 29.17 -15.94 -24.47
CA VAL A 9 27.73 -16.22 -24.46
C VAL A 9 27.44 -17.31 -25.50
N LYS A 10 27.43 -18.57 -25.07
CA LYS A 10 26.82 -19.67 -25.82
C LYS A 10 26.01 -20.53 -24.85
N ASN A 11 24.80 -20.85 -25.30
CA ASN A 11 23.77 -21.69 -24.68
C ASN A 11 22.81 -20.96 -23.75
N LEU A 12 21.67 -20.53 -24.32
CA LEU A 12 20.33 -20.77 -23.76
C LEU A 12 19.26 -20.37 -24.80
N LEU A 13 19.12 -21.17 -25.87
CA LEU A 13 17.88 -21.31 -26.66
C LEU A 13 17.89 -22.69 -27.33
N PRO A 14 16.89 -23.56 -27.13
CA PRO A 14 16.71 -24.73 -27.98
C PRO A 14 16.11 -24.29 -29.32
N ALA A 15 16.90 -24.37 -30.39
CA ALA A 15 16.42 -24.20 -31.77
C ALA A 15 15.78 -25.51 -32.24
N THR A 16 14.46 -25.54 -32.34
CA THR A 16 13.74 -26.51 -33.17
C THR A 16 13.81 -26.04 -34.62
N ILE A 17 14.68 -26.67 -35.40
CA ILE A 17 14.74 -26.54 -36.86
C ILE A 17 13.52 -27.28 -37.43
N CYS A 18 12.51 -26.54 -37.86
CA CYS A 18 11.45 -27.06 -38.73
C CYS A 18 11.71 -26.55 -40.15
N SER A 19 12.22 -27.42 -41.01
CA SER A 19 12.45 -27.12 -42.43
C SER A 19 11.11 -27.09 -43.18
N ILE A 20 10.56 -25.90 -43.41
CA ILE A 20 9.47 -25.71 -44.37
C ILE A 20 10.11 -25.43 -45.73
N ARG A 21 10.09 -26.44 -46.61
CA ARG A 21 10.40 -26.29 -48.04
C ARG A 21 9.48 -25.24 -48.65
N SER A 22 10.05 -24.18 -49.19
CA SER A 22 9.37 -23.24 -50.07
C SER A 22 9.16 -23.86 -51.46
N ASN A 23 8.01 -24.49 -51.68
CA ASN A 23 7.53 -24.75 -53.04
C ASN A 23 6.74 -23.54 -53.51
N PHE A 24 7.38 -22.66 -54.28
CA PHE A 24 6.70 -21.66 -55.10
C PHE A 24 6.22 -22.31 -56.40
N PRO A 25 4.92 -22.33 -56.74
CA PRO A 25 4.50 -22.43 -58.12
C PRO A 25 4.48 -21.02 -58.73
N SER A 26 5.38 -20.78 -59.69
CA SER A 26 5.35 -19.64 -60.57
C SER A 26 4.14 -19.73 -61.52
N SER A 27 3.07 -19.01 -61.20
CA SER A 27 1.97 -18.73 -62.13
C SER A 27 1.90 -17.22 -62.33
N ILE A 28 2.58 -16.74 -63.36
CA ILE A 28 2.44 -15.38 -63.88
C ILE A 28 1.21 -15.41 -64.79
N HIS A 29 0.04 -15.02 -64.26
CA HIS A 29 -1.07 -14.61 -65.10
C HIS A 29 -0.87 -13.13 -65.48
N LYS A 30 -0.53 -12.91 -66.76
CA LYS A 30 -0.56 -11.59 -67.39
C LYS A 30 -2.02 -11.13 -67.46
N TYR A 31 -2.36 -10.10 -66.69
CA TYR A 31 -3.64 -9.40 -66.88
C TYR A 31 -3.49 -8.39 -68.02
N SER A 32 -4.26 -8.63 -69.09
CA SER A 32 -4.46 -7.71 -70.21
C SER A 32 -5.27 -6.50 -69.77
N THR A 33 -4.75 -5.30 -70.00
CA THR A 33 -5.46 -4.03 -69.78
C THR A 33 -6.37 -3.73 -70.96
N GLY A 34 -7.67 -4.02 -70.82
CA GLY A 34 -8.72 -3.46 -71.68
C GLY A 34 -9.39 -2.26 -71.00
N PRO A 35 -9.79 -1.21 -71.73
CA PRO A 35 -10.39 -0.02 -71.13
C PRO A 35 -11.85 -0.31 -70.76
N SER A 36 -12.19 -0.25 -69.47
CA SER A 36 -13.58 -0.30 -68.99
C SER A 36 -14.19 1.10 -68.98
N LYS A 37 -15.42 1.17 -69.49
CA LYS A 37 -16.23 2.38 -69.62
C LYS A 37 -16.54 3.00 -68.25
N THR A 38 -16.56 4.32 -68.23
CA THR A 38 -16.94 5.21 -67.13
C THR A 38 -18.24 4.80 -66.43
N SER A 39 -18.13 4.42 -65.15
CA SER A 39 -19.24 4.41 -64.20
C SER A 39 -18.87 5.27 -62.99
N SER A 40 -19.00 6.59 -63.14
CA SER A 40 -18.66 7.59 -62.12
C SER A 40 -19.67 7.69 -60.96
N ASN A 41 -20.57 6.71 -60.76
CA ASN A 41 -21.66 6.82 -59.78
C ASN A 41 -21.68 5.72 -58.71
N VAL A 42 -20.55 5.02 -58.47
CA VAL A 42 -20.45 4.02 -57.40
C VAL A 42 -19.58 4.50 -56.21
N LEU A 43 -18.79 5.55 -56.40
CA LEU A 43 -17.87 6.04 -55.37
C LEU A 43 -18.52 7.03 -54.39
N ASP A 44 -19.52 7.80 -54.82
CA ASP A 44 -20.17 8.83 -54.00
C ASP A 44 -21.13 8.27 -52.93
N HIS A 45 -21.48 6.98 -53.01
CA HIS A 45 -22.32 6.32 -52.00
C HIS A 45 -21.52 5.63 -50.87
N LEU A 46 -20.18 5.68 -50.89
CA LEU A 46 -19.33 5.04 -49.88
C LEU A 46 -18.90 6.00 -48.74
N THR A 47 -19.01 7.31 -48.96
CA THR A 47 -18.55 8.34 -48.01
C THR A 47 -19.57 8.72 -46.95
N ASP A 48 -20.86 8.40 -47.15
CA ASP A 48 -21.92 8.67 -46.19
C ASP A 48 -22.09 7.51 -45.18
N TRP A 49 -21.12 7.33 -44.30
CA TRP A 49 -21.14 6.28 -43.27
C TRP A 49 -22.35 6.39 -42.31
N GLU A 50 -22.92 7.59 -42.16
CA GLU A 50 -24.14 7.83 -41.37
C GLU A 50 -25.38 7.17 -41.96
N THR A 51 -25.47 7.03 -43.29
CA THR A 51 -26.62 6.40 -43.96
C THR A 51 -26.52 4.87 -43.95
N LEU A 52 -25.30 4.31 -44.00
CA LEU A 52 -25.02 2.88 -43.83
C LEU A 52 -25.20 2.38 -42.38
N SER A 53 -25.07 3.28 -41.39
CA SER A 53 -25.26 2.99 -39.96
C SER A 53 -26.72 2.69 -39.61
N LYS A 54 -27.68 3.39 -40.23
CA LYS A 54 -29.12 3.29 -39.89
C LYS A 54 -29.75 1.91 -40.16
N ASN A 55 -29.15 1.10 -41.03
CA ASN A 55 -29.71 -0.20 -41.43
C ASN A 55 -28.99 -1.42 -40.85
N ARG A 56 -27.95 -1.26 -40.02
CA ARG A 56 -27.27 -2.40 -39.40
C ARG A 56 -27.97 -2.80 -38.11
N LYS A 57 -28.74 -3.90 -38.18
CA LYS A 57 -29.32 -4.54 -36.99
C LYS A 57 -28.19 -5.02 -36.09
N THR A 58 -27.94 -4.29 -35.01
CA THR A 58 -26.97 -4.71 -33.99
C THR A 58 -27.40 -6.01 -33.35
N SER A 59 -26.42 -6.83 -32.98
CA SER A 59 -26.70 -8.15 -32.42
C SER A 59 -27.50 -8.01 -31.13
N LYS A 60 -28.40 -8.96 -30.87
CA LYS A 60 -29.23 -8.95 -29.66
C LYS A 60 -28.38 -8.88 -28.38
N ALA A 61 -27.24 -9.58 -28.36
CA ALA A 61 -26.30 -9.58 -27.25
C ALA A 61 -25.71 -8.18 -27.00
N MET A 62 -25.42 -7.45 -28.09
CA MET A 62 -24.85 -6.11 -28.04
C MET A 62 -25.88 -5.08 -27.52
N LYS A 63 -27.13 -5.16 -27.98
CA LYS A 63 -28.24 -4.35 -27.44
C LYS A 63 -28.45 -4.60 -25.95
N ALA A 64 -28.50 -5.87 -25.55
CA ALA A 64 -28.67 -6.26 -24.15
C ALA A 64 -27.50 -5.80 -23.25
N TYR A 65 -26.28 -5.65 -23.80
CA TYR A 65 -25.15 -5.07 -23.07
C TYR A 65 -25.34 -3.56 -22.86
N LEU A 66 -25.76 -2.82 -23.88
CA LEU A 66 -26.03 -1.38 -23.77
C LEU A 66 -27.18 -1.09 -22.82
N GLU A 67 -28.26 -1.88 -22.89
CA GLU A 67 -29.39 -1.80 -21.96
C GLU A 67 -28.90 -2.03 -20.52
N ARG A 68 -28.10 -3.08 -20.27
CA ARG A 68 -27.51 -3.33 -18.94
C ARG A 68 -26.61 -2.20 -18.44
N ALA A 69 -25.86 -1.55 -19.33
CA ALA A 69 -25.03 -0.40 -18.95
C ALA A 69 -25.91 0.81 -18.57
N LYS A 70 -26.93 1.14 -19.39
CA LYS A 70 -27.90 2.20 -19.12
C LYS A 70 -28.65 1.98 -17.81
N GLU A 71 -29.16 0.76 -17.59
CA GLU A 71 -29.83 0.35 -16.35
C GLU A 71 -28.92 0.53 -15.12
N HIS A 72 -27.64 0.20 -15.25
CA HIS A 72 -26.68 0.39 -14.15
C HIS A 72 -26.44 1.87 -13.86
N ASP A 73 -26.30 2.71 -14.87
CA ASP A 73 -26.13 4.15 -14.71
C ASP A 73 -27.37 4.79 -14.05
N GLU A 74 -28.56 4.39 -14.48
CA GLU A 74 -29.83 4.82 -13.86
C GLU A 74 -29.95 4.33 -12.42
N PHE A 75 -29.55 3.09 -12.14
CA PHE A 75 -29.49 2.54 -10.79
C PHE A 75 -28.55 3.37 -9.90
N MET A 76 -27.33 3.67 -10.35
CA MET A 76 -26.38 4.48 -9.59
C MET A 76 -26.94 5.88 -9.32
N LYS A 77 -27.52 6.55 -10.32
CA LYS A 77 -28.18 7.85 -10.15
C LYS A 77 -29.27 7.82 -9.09
N ARG A 78 -30.09 6.77 -9.09
CA ARG A 78 -31.13 6.56 -8.07
C ARG A 78 -30.52 6.38 -6.68
N GLN A 79 -29.47 5.57 -6.54
CA GLN A 79 -28.79 5.37 -5.27
C GLN A 79 -28.15 6.66 -4.73
N HIS A 80 -27.58 7.51 -5.60
CA HIS A 80 -27.07 8.82 -5.19
C HIS A 80 -28.18 9.73 -4.65
N LEU A 81 -29.33 9.76 -5.34
CA LEU A 81 -30.49 10.53 -4.90
C LEU A 81 -31.01 10.03 -3.54
N GLU A 82 -31.19 8.71 -3.39
CA GLU A 82 -31.63 8.08 -2.14
C GLU A 82 -30.65 8.36 -0.99
N PHE A 83 -29.34 8.27 -1.24
CA PHE A 83 -28.31 8.60 -0.27
C PHE A 83 -28.37 10.08 0.16
N ASN A 84 -28.50 11.02 -0.78
CA ASN A 84 -28.57 12.45 -0.48
C ASN A 84 -29.82 12.81 0.33
N ILE A 85 -30.97 12.21 0.00
CA ILE A 85 -32.21 12.36 0.76
C ILE A 85 -32.06 11.75 2.17
N GLY A 86 -31.54 10.52 2.25
CA GLY A 86 -31.28 9.84 3.51
C GLY A 86 -30.33 10.60 4.43
N LYS A 87 -29.27 11.20 3.86
CA LYS A 87 -28.32 12.05 4.59
C LYS A 87 -29.01 13.26 5.23
N ARG A 88 -29.89 13.95 4.50
CA ARG A 88 -30.67 15.08 5.02
C ARG A 88 -31.64 14.66 6.13
N HIS A 89 -32.30 13.51 5.98
CA HIS A 89 -33.15 12.95 7.03
C HIS A 89 -32.36 12.58 8.28
N LEU A 90 -31.18 11.99 8.11
CA LEU A 90 -30.30 11.65 9.22
C LEU A 90 -29.85 12.89 9.99
N ALA A 91 -29.43 13.94 9.29
CA ALA A 91 -29.08 15.22 9.91
C ALA A 91 -30.26 15.79 10.71
N ASN A 92 -31.48 15.79 10.15
CA ASN A 92 -32.69 16.24 10.85
C ASN A 92 -32.99 15.40 12.11
N MET A 93 -32.83 14.08 12.07
CA MET A 93 -33.01 13.21 13.25
C MET A 93 -31.99 13.50 14.35
N MET A 94 -30.75 13.82 13.98
CA MET A 94 -29.68 14.13 14.91
C MET A 94 -29.69 15.61 15.37
N GLY A 95 -30.50 16.46 14.74
CA GLY A 95 -30.57 17.89 15.02
C GLY A 95 -29.36 18.69 14.49
N GLU A 96 -28.69 18.18 13.46
CA GLU A 96 -27.51 18.79 12.84
C GLU A 96 -27.87 19.50 11.51
N ASP A 97 -27.01 20.43 11.08
CA ASP A 97 -27.18 21.13 9.80
C ASP A 97 -26.86 20.19 8.60
N PRO A 98 -27.79 19.98 7.64
CA PRO A 98 -27.60 19.01 6.56
C PRO A 98 -26.43 19.31 5.61
N GLU A 99 -26.07 20.58 5.44
CA GLU A 99 -25.03 20.99 4.50
C GLU A 99 -23.63 20.78 5.10
N THR A 100 -23.48 21.04 6.40
CA THR A 100 -22.22 20.82 7.14
C THR A 100 -21.97 19.34 7.48
N PHE A 101 -23.00 18.50 7.40
CA PHE A 101 -22.95 17.10 7.82
C PHE A 101 -21.91 16.27 7.02
N THR A 102 -20.85 15.80 7.69
CA THR A 102 -19.78 15.04 7.03
C THR A 102 -20.02 13.53 7.10
N GLN A 103 -19.28 12.73 6.32
CA GLN A 103 -19.39 11.28 6.37
C GLN A 103 -19.04 10.70 7.75
N LYS A 104 -18.16 11.36 8.52
CA LYS A 104 -17.83 10.92 9.89
C LYS A 104 -19.01 11.07 10.84
N ASP A 105 -19.82 12.09 10.63
CA ASP A 105 -21.01 12.36 11.44
C ASP A 105 -22.13 11.38 11.08
N VAL A 106 -22.24 11.03 9.79
CA VAL A 106 -23.09 9.93 9.31
C VAL A 106 -22.72 8.62 10.01
N ASP A 107 -21.44 8.23 9.98
CA ASP A 107 -20.98 6.97 10.56
C ASP A 107 -21.25 6.92 12.07
N ARG A 108 -21.00 8.04 12.78
CA ARG A 108 -21.30 8.18 14.22
C ARG A 108 -22.79 8.07 14.52
N ALA A 109 -23.63 8.74 13.72
CA ALA A 109 -25.08 8.71 13.89
C ALA A 109 -25.63 7.28 13.68
N ILE A 110 -25.10 6.55 12.70
CA ILE A 110 -25.50 5.17 12.43
C ILE A 110 -25.06 4.23 13.55
N GLU A 111 -23.84 4.38 14.05
CA GLU A 111 -23.36 3.61 15.20
C GLU A 111 -24.24 3.83 16.44
N TYR A 112 -24.75 5.05 16.64
CA TYR A 112 -25.67 5.37 17.73
C TYR A 112 -27.09 4.83 17.52
N LEU A 113 -27.67 5.03 16.33
CA LEU A 113 -29.05 4.60 16.02
C LEU A 113 -29.18 3.08 15.86
N PHE A 114 -28.15 2.44 15.31
CA PHE A 114 -28.10 1.01 15.02
C PHE A 114 -26.84 0.36 15.65
N PRO A 115 -26.77 0.30 16.99
CA PRO A 115 -25.60 -0.24 17.67
C PRO A 115 -25.44 -1.72 17.36
N SER A 116 -24.32 -2.09 16.72
CA SER A 116 -24.02 -3.47 16.36
C SER A 116 -22.74 -3.96 17.05
N GLY A 117 -22.85 -5.05 17.80
CA GLY A 117 -21.72 -5.69 18.48
C GLY A 117 -20.90 -6.64 17.59
N ILE A 118 -21.06 -6.55 16.27
CA ILE A 118 -20.39 -7.45 15.32
C ILE A 118 -18.89 -7.08 15.24
N TYR A 119 -18.02 -8.09 15.39
CA TYR A 119 -16.58 -7.88 15.39
C TYR A 119 -16.03 -7.40 14.04
N ASP A 120 -16.56 -7.92 12.93
CA ASP A 120 -16.19 -7.51 11.59
C ASP A 120 -16.84 -6.16 11.25
N PRO A 121 -16.07 -5.07 11.05
CA PRO A 121 -16.62 -3.76 10.72
C PRO A 121 -17.39 -3.75 9.39
N ALA A 122 -17.05 -4.61 8.44
CA ALA A 122 -17.70 -4.64 7.12
C ALA A 122 -19.13 -5.20 7.17
N ALA A 123 -19.46 -5.98 8.20
CA ALA A 123 -20.79 -6.56 8.40
C ALA A 123 -21.72 -5.67 9.26
N ARG A 124 -21.22 -4.52 9.72
CA ARG A 124 -22.02 -3.56 10.49
C ARG A 124 -22.94 -2.76 9.57
N PRO A 125 -24.05 -2.21 10.09
CA PRO A 125 -24.84 -1.23 9.35
C PRO A 125 -23.96 -0.06 8.91
N LEU A 126 -24.05 0.34 7.64
CA LEU A 126 -23.33 1.47 7.08
C LEU A 126 -24.21 2.21 6.07
N MET A 127 -24.02 3.52 5.97
CA MET A 127 -24.59 4.36 4.91
C MET A 127 -23.45 5.18 4.33
N LYS A 128 -23.03 4.81 3.12
CA LYS A 128 -21.90 5.42 2.43
C LYS A 128 -22.30 5.87 1.03
N PRO A 129 -21.50 6.75 0.40
CA PRO A 129 -21.69 7.08 -1.00
C PRO A 129 -21.73 5.80 -1.86
N PRO A 130 -22.65 5.71 -2.85
CA PRO A 130 -22.79 4.51 -3.68
C PRO A 130 -21.49 4.06 -4.37
N GLU A 131 -20.60 5.00 -4.70
CA GLU A 131 -19.29 4.74 -5.31
C GLU A 131 -18.35 3.90 -4.42
N GLU A 132 -18.47 4.01 -3.10
CA GLU A 132 -17.68 3.20 -2.16
C GLU A 132 -18.32 1.83 -1.91
N VAL A 133 -19.65 1.74 -2.04
CA VAL A 133 -20.43 0.54 -1.73
C VAL A 133 -20.44 -0.43 -2.91
N PHE A 134 -20.70 0.09 -4.10
CA PHE A 134 -20.80 -0.71 -5.32
C PHE A 134 -19.44 -0.75 -6.03
N PRO A 135 -19.02 -1.90 -6.55
CA PRO A 135 -17.77 -1.98 -7.29
C PRO A 135 -17.88 -1.17 -8.58
N ALA A 136 -16.80 -0.45 -8.92
CA ALA A 136 -16.70 0.27 -10.18
C ALA A 136 -16.89 -0.69 -11.36
N ARG A 137 -17.70 -0.27 -12.34
CA ARG A 137 -17.91 -0.98 -13.60
C ARG A 137 -17.48 -0.11 -14.76
N LYS A 138 -17.05 -0.75 -15.84
CA LYS A 138 -16.77 -0.05 -17.08
C LYS A 138 -18.06 0.51 -17.67
N ALA A 139 -17.97 1.71 -18.22
CA ALA A 139 -18.99 2.24 -19.11
C ALA A 139 -19.13 1.37 -20.38
N ALA A 140 -20.20 1.60 -21.14
CA ALA A 140 -20.36 0.97 -22.43
C ALA A 140 -19.14 1.24 -23.33
N GLU A 141 -18.54 0.18 -23.89
CA GLU A 141 -17.32 0.29 -24.69
C GLU A 141 -17.57 0.61 -26.18
N PHE A 142 -18.83 0.63 -26.62
CA PHE A 142 -19.24 0.85 -28.01
C PHE A 142 -20.56 1.62 -28.14
N ASP A 143 -20.75 2.25 -29.30
CA ASP A 143 -21.95 3.00 -29.67
C ASP A 143 -23.18 2.09 -29.91
N GLU A 144 -24.36 2.69 -30.03
CA GLU A 144 -25.59 1.99 -30.44
C GLU A 144 -25.48 1.33 -31.83
N ALA A 145 -24.57 1.83 -32.68
CA ALA A 145 -24.24 1.25 -33.98
C ALA A 145 -23.23 0.08 -33.89
N GLY A 146 -22.60 -0.13 -32.73
CA GLY A 146 -21.63 -1.21 -32.49
C GLY A 146 -20.19 -0.87 -32.82
N ARG A 147 -19.89 0.42 -32.98
CA ARG A 147 -18.54 0.93 -33.14
C ARG A 147 -17.89 1.07 -31.76
N PRO A 148 -16.75 0.41 -31.48
CA PRO A 148 -16.03 0.62 -30.24
C PRO A 148 -15.50 2.05 -30.11
N HIS A 149 -15.55 2.62 -28.90
CA HIS A 149 -14.98 3.94 -28.61
C HIS A 149 -13.45 3.91 -28.59
N HIS A 150 -12.85 2.80 -28.16
CA HIS A 150 -11.41 2.65 -28.02
C HIS A 150 -10.82 1.78 -29.13
N PHE A 151 -9.70 2.20 -29.72
CA PHE A 151 -9.05 1.46 -30.82
C PHE A 151 -8.49 0.09 -30.39
N LEU A 152 -8.03 -0.04 -29.14
CA LEU A 152 -7.58 -1.32 -28.57
C LEU A 152 -8.71 -2.21 -28.05
N PHE A 153 -9.98 -1.91 -28.33
CA PHE A 153 -11.12 -2.70 -27.84
C PHE A 153 -10.98 -4.20 -28.13
N TYR A 154 -10.57 -4.56 -29.34
CA TYR A 154 -10.44 -5.96 -29.78
C TYR A 154 -9.30 -6.75 -29.10
N THR A 155 -8.47 -6.10 -28.28
CA THR A 155 -7.50 -6.79 -27.41
C THR A 155 -8.15 -7.45 -26.20
N GLY A 156 -9.40 -7.10 -25.88
CA GLY A 156 -10.13 -7.55 -24.69
C GLY A 156 -9.79 -6.81 -23.40
N LYS A 157 -8.64 -6.13 -23.33
CA LYS A 157 -8.19 -5.31 -22.19
C LYS A 157 -7.73 -3.92 -22.65
N PRO A 158 -8.63 -3.10 -23.21
CA PRO A 158 -8.27 -1.83 -23.82
C PRO A 158 -7.54 -0.90 -22.85
N SER A 159 -7.95 -0.82 -21.58
CA SER A 159 -7.36 0.11 -20.60
C SER A 159 -5.93 -0.30 -20.25
N PHE A 160 -5.68 -1.58 -19.96
CA PHE A 160 -4.35 -2.08 -19.63
C PHE A 160 -3.35 -1.91 -20.78
N PHE A 161 -3.72 -2.32 -22.00
CA PHE A 161 -2.83 -2.18 -23.15
C PHE A 161 -2.63 -0.71 -23.56
N LYS A 162 -3.60 0.16 -23.29
CA LYS A 162 -3.41 1.61 -23.45
C LYS A 162 -2.29 2.12 -22.56
N VAL A 163 -2.24 1.72 -21.29
CA VAL A 163 -1.14 2.14 -20.38
C VAL A 163 0.23 1.70 -20.91
N LEU A 164 0.32 0.47 -21.44
CA LEU A 164 1.57 -0.02 -22.03
C LEU A 164 1.93 0.72 -23.32
N TYR A 165 0.94 1.04 -24.15
CA TYR A 165 1.11 1.83 -25.36
C TYR A 165 1.62 3.24 -25.04
N ASP A 166 0.96 3.94 -24.12
CA ASP A 166 1.35 5.28 -23.68
C ASP A 166 2.78 5.27 -23.08
N ALA A 167 3.10 4.25 -22.28
CA ALA A 167 4.46 4.08 -21.74
C ALA A 167 5.51 3.86 -22.84
N ALA A 168 5.20 3.06 -23.86
CA ALA A 168 6.09 2.84 -25.00
C ALA A 168 6.27 4.11 -25.84
N GLU A 169 5.20 4.89 -26.03
CA GLU A 169 5.25 6.19 -26.71
C GLU A 169 6.15 7.18 -25.95
N HIS A 170 6.01 7.25 -24.62
CA HIS A 170 6.88 8.05 -23.77
C HIS A 170 8.35 7.61 -23.88
N ILE A 171 8.65 6.30 -23.84
CA ILE A 171 10.02 5.79 -24.04
C ILE A 171 10.58 6.22 -25.41
N GLN A 172 9.79 6.10 -26.48
CA GLN A 172 10.22 6.53 -27.81
C GLN A 172 10.45 8.05 -27.89
N ALA A 173 9.59 8.84 -27.25
CA ALA A 173 9.73 10.29 -27.17
C ALA A 173 11.02 10.69 -26.43
N LEU A 174 11.32 10.01 -25.32
CA LEU A 174 12.55 10.21 -24.55
C LEU A 174 13.80 9.84 -25.35
N ASN A 175 13.79 8.71 -26.07
CA ASN A 175 14.90 8.32 -26.95
C ASN A 175 15.12 9.35 -28.07
N LYS A 176 14.04 9.83 -28.71
CA LYS A 176 14.13 10.90 -29.73
C LYS A 176 14.67 12.21 -29.15
N PHE A 177 14.35 12.52 -27.90
CA PHE A 177 14.87 13.69 -27.21
C PHE A 177 16.36 13.52 -26.89
N GLU A 178 16.75 12.35 -26.38
CA GLU A 178 18.13 11.98 -26.13
C GLU A 178 18.98 12.09 -27.41
N ASP A 179 18.52 11.54 -28.53
CA ASP A 179 19.18 11.69 -29.84
C ASP A 179 19.39 13.16 -30.23
N LYS A 180 18.40 14.03 -29.99
CA LYS A 180 18.50 15.47 -30.26
C LYS A 180 19.54 16.14 -29.36
N VAL A 181 19.60 15.76 -28.08
CA VAL A 181 20.56 16.30 -27.11
C VAL A 181 21.98 15.86 -27.46
N ILE A 182 22.17 14.59 -27.83
CA ILE A 182 23.44 14.03 -28.29
C ILE A 182 23.93 14.79 -29.54
N ARG A 183 23.05 15.04 -30.53
CA ARG A 183 23.41 15.84 -31.72
C ARG A 183 23.84 17.26 -31.36
N LYS A 184 23.24 17.85 -30.32
CA LYS A 184 23.62 19.18 -29.80
C LYS A 184 24.85 19.15 -28.88
N LYS A 185 25.41 17.97 -28.58
CA LYS A 185 26.52 17.75 -27.63
C LYS A 185 26.27 18.33 -26.24
N ALA A 186 25.01 18.49 -25.85
CA ALA A 186 24.66 18.94 -24.51
C ALA A 186 24.65 17.73 -23.56
N THR A 187 25.06 17.94 -22.31
CA THR A 187 25.02 16.92 -21.26
C THR A 187 23.70 17.01 -20.48
N PRO A 188 23.15 15.89 -19.99
CA PRO A 188 22.02 15.92 -19.07
C PRO A 188 22.36 16.75 -17.81
N ASP A 189 21.41 17.56 -17.34
CA ASP A 189 21.55 18.28 -16.07
C ASP A 189 21.44 17.29 -14.89
N PRO A 190 22.45 17.16 -14.01
CA PRO A 190 22.43 16.27 -12.86
C PRO A 190 21.28 16.54 -11.87
N ASN A 191 20.85 17.80 -11.76
CA ASN A 191 19.81 18.22 -10.82
C ASN A 191 18.39 17.89 -11.30
N GLY A 192 18.21 17.58 -12.58
CA GLY A 192 16.91 17.20 -13.17
C GLY A 192 16.51 15.74 -12.93
N SER A 193 17.31 14.94 -12.22
CA SER A 193 17.02 13.52 -12.01
C SER A 193 15.79 13.30 -11.10
N LEU A 194 14.89 12.42 -11.53
CA LEU A 194 13.66 12.10 -10.79
C LEU A 194 13.99 11.28 -9.54
N LYS A 195 13.78 11.86 -8.35
CA LYS A 195 14.01 11.18 -7.07
C LYS A 195 12.79 10.35 -6.68
N LEU A 196 12.98 9.03 -6.63
CA LEU A 196 11.88 8.06 -6.47
C LEU A 196 11.90 7.30 -5.14
N GLU A 197 12.88 7.58 -4.28
CA GLU A 197 13.22 6.81 -3.07
C GLU A 197 12.09 6.67 -2.03
N GLY A 198 11.08 7.55 -2.07
CA GLY A 198 9.91 7.52 -1.19
C GLY A 198 8.62 7.01 -1.82
N SER A 199 8.67 6.37 -2.99
CA SER A 199 7.47 5.95 -3.73
C SER A 199 7.60 4.54 -4.30
N VAL A 200 6.48 3.82 -4.32
CA VAL A 200 6.38 2.44 -4.81
C VAL A 200 5.34 2.38 -5.93
N TRP A 201 5.53 1.47 -6.89
CA TRP A 201 4.53 1.21 -7.92
C TRP A 201 3.21 0.70 -7.32
N LEU A 202 2.09 1.03 -7.96
CA LEU A 202 0.78 0.48 -7.59
C LEU A 202 0.83 -1.05 -7.52
N THR A 203 0.22 -1.64 -6.48
CA THR A 203 0.08 -3.10 -6.43
C THR A 203 -0.87 -3.59 -7.54
N LYS A 204 -0.81 -4.89 -7.84
CA LYS A 204 -1.68 -5.51 -8.85
C LYS A 204 -3.16 -5.18 -8.63
N GLU A 205 -3.66 -5.39 -7.41
CA GLU A 205 -5.06 -5.14 -7.04
C GLU A 205 -5.44 -3.67 -7.23
N GLN A 206 -4.53 -2.75 -6.88
CA GLN A 206 -4.77 -1.31 -7.03
C GLN A 206 -4.77 -0.89 -8.50
N LEU A 207 -3.93 -1.54 -9.33
CA LEU A 207 -3.92 -1.32 -10.77
C LEU A 207 -5.22 -1.84 -11.40
N GLU A 208 -5.69 -3.03 -11.01
CA GLU A 208 -6.99 -3.58 -11.44
C GLU A 208 -8.15 -2.66 -11.06
N GLN A 209 -8.16 -2.12 -9.84
CA GLN A 209 -9.15 -1.14 -9.39
C GLN A 209 -9.10 0.13 -10.24
N SER A 210 -7.90 0.65 -10.55
CA SER A 210 -7.75 1.88 -11.33
C SER A 210 -8.18 1.73 -12.79
N LEU A 211 -7.99 0.55 -13.38
CA LEU A 211 -8.30 0.27 -14.79
C LEU A 211 -9.67 -0.36 -14.99
N VAL A 212 -10.28 -0.86 -13.90
CA VAL A 212 -11.53 -1.64 -13.92
C VAL A 212 -11.42 -2.85 -14.86
N GLU A 213 -10.25 -3.49 -14.84
CA GLU A 213 -9.90 -4.65 -15.68
C GLU A 213 -9.17 -5.68 -14.83
N SER A 214 -9.39 -6.97 -15.12
CA SER A 214 -8.63 -8.04 -14.48
C SER A 214 -7.27 -8.20 -15.14
N ILE A 215 -6.22 -8.34 -14.33
CA ILE A 215 -4.83 -8.40 -14.78
C ILE A 215 -4.24 -9.74 -14.34
N LYS A 216 -3.47 -10.39 -15.21
CA LYS A 216 -2.71 -11.60 -14.85
C LYS A 216 -1.40 -11.19 -14.18
N GLU A 217 -0.84 -12.07 -13.36
CA GLU A 217 0.43 -11.77 -12.68
C GLU A 217 1.57 -11.49 -13.66
N ILE A 218 1.67 -12.30 -14.73
CA ILE A 218 2.64 -12.10 -15.83
C ILE A 218 2.45 -10.74 -16.53
N GLU A 219 1.20 -10.31 -16.73
CA GLU A 219 0.91 -9.01 -17.35
C GLU A 219 1.37 -7.85 -16.44
N TYR A 220 1.16 -7.99 -15.14
CA TYR A 220 1.63 -7.02 -14.14
C TYR A 220 3.16 -6.99 -14.01
N GLU A 221 3.84 -8.13 -14.12
CA GLU A 221 5.31 -8.19 -14.22
C GLU A 221 5.81 -7.46 -15.47
N ASN A 222 5.19 -7.69 -16.63
CA ASN A 222 5.52 -6.97 -17.85
C ASN A 222 5.34 -5.45 -17.69
N PHE A 223 4.25 -5.04 -17.05
CA PHE A 223 4.01 -3.63 -16.72
C PHE A 223 5.14 -3.04 -15.86
N LYS A 224 5.58 -3.75 -14.81
CA LYS A 224 6.72 -3.29 -14.00
C LYS A 224 7.98 -3.12 -14.83
N VAL A 225 8.31 -4.09 -15.68
CA VAL A 225 9.51 -4.04 -16.54
C VAL A 225 9.47 -2.82 -17.45
N VAL A 226 8.32 -2.52 -18.07
CA VAL A 226 8.15 -1.34 -18.93
C VAL A 226 8.30 -0.04 -18.13
N MET A 227 7.72 0.02 -16.94
CA MET A 227 7.80 1.20 -16.08
C MET A 227 9.19 1.44 -15.51
N GLU A 228 9.88 0.38 -15.10
CA GLU A 228 11.30 0.43 -14.69
C GLU A 228 12.19 0.85 -15.85
N ARG A 229 11.90 0.37 -17.07
CA ARG A 229 12.60 0.80 -18.27
C ARG A 229 12.42 2.30 -18.53
N LEU A 230 11.20 2.81 -18.38
CA LEU A 230 10.89 4.24 -18.53
C LEU A 230 11.66 5.08 -17.49
N VAL A 231 11.65 4.65 -16.23
CA VAL A 231 12.39 5.30 -15.13
C VAL A 231 13.91 5.25 -15.31
N SER A 232 14.43 4.17 -15.89
CA SER A 232 15.88 4.01 -16.12
C SER A 232 16.46 5.02 -17.13
N SER A 233 15.60 5.71 -17.89
CA SER A 233 16.04 6.71 -18.86
C SER A 233 16.61 7.96 -18.17
N PRO A 234 17.67 8.59 -18.73
CA PRO A 234 18.26 9.79 -18.15
C PRO A 234 17.30 10.98 -18.02
N TYR A 235 16.31 11.06 -18.91
CA TYR A 235 15.36 12.18 -19.02
C TYR A 235 13.96 11.85 -18.49
N ALA A 236 13.83 10.84 -17.62
CA ALA A 236 12.54 10.38 -17.08
C ALA A 236 11.69 11.48 -16.43
N TYR A 237 12.30 12.58 -15.97
CA TYR A 237 11.60 13.72 -15.37
C TYR A 237 10.58 14.40 -16.30
N LEU A 238 10.77 14.32 -17.63
CA LEU A 238 9.82 14.86 -18.59
C LEU A 238 8.47 14.10 -18.58
N CYS A 239 8.48 12.85 -18.13
CA CYS A 239 7.30 11.99 -18.02
C CYS A 239 6.86 11.83 -16.56
N LYS A 240 7.21 12.79 -15.69
CA LYS A 240 6.91 12.72 -14.25
C LYS A 240 5.42 12.54 -13.98
N ASP A 241 4.55 13.32 -14.64
CA ASP A 241 3.11 13.25 -14.44
C ASP A 241 2.53 11.85 -14.74
N PHE A 242 3.06 11.21 -15.79
CA PHE A 242 2.68 9.85 -16.16
C PHE A 242 3.17 8.83 -15.13
N ILE A 243 4.41 8.95 -14.66
CA ILE A 243 5.00 8.05 -13.64
C ILE A 243 4.25 8.17 -12.31
N GLU A 244 3.95 9.39 -11.88
CA GLU A 244 3.29 9.67 -10.59
C GLU A 244 1.87 9.10 -10.53
N LYS A 245 1.15 9.09 -11.67
CA LYS A 245 -0.18 8.45 -11.76
C LYS A 245 -0.17 6.98 -11.33
N TYR A 246 0.92 6.26 -11.57
CA TYR A 246 1.06 4.83 -11.25
C TYR A 246 1.96 4.55 -10.04
N ARG A 247 2.29 5.58 -9.27
CA ARG A 247 3.06 5.45 -8.03
C ARG A 247 2.25 5.88 -6.82
N LYS A 248 2.60 5.31 -5.68
CA LYS A 248 2.09 5.70 -4.37
C LYS A 248 3.25 6.11 -3.48
N PRO A 249 3.12 7.20 -2.70
CA PRO A 249 4.09 7.52 -1.68
C PRO A 249 4.12 6.39 -0.66
N LEU A 250 5.31 5.85 -0.40
CA LEU A 250 5.51 4.91 0.69
C LEU A 250 5.59 5.72 1.97
N ALA A 251 4.54 5.63 2.80
CA ALA A 251 4.58 6.19 4.13
C ALA A 251 5.65 5.45 4.94
N MET A 252 6.87 5.97 4.96
CA MET A 252 7.91 5.53 5.88
C MET A 252 7.49 5.95 7.28
N GLN A 253 6.78 5.08 7.99
CA GLN A 253 6.62 5.20 9.44
C GLN A 253 7.98 4.91 10.08
N ARG A 254 8.89 5.89 10.04
CA ARG A 254 9.89 5.96 11.09
C ARG A 254 9.10 6.26 12.35
N PHE A 255 9.04 5.30 13.28
CA PHE A 255 8.54 5.57 14.62
C PHE A 255 9.50 6.59 15.24
N ALA A 256 9.28 7.86 14.95
CA ALA A 256 9.93 8.93 15.68
C ALA A 256 9.39 8.81 17.09
N LEU A 257 10.21 8.26 17.98
CA LEU A 257 9.90 8.13 19.37
C LEU A 257 9.71 9.54 19.94
N GLU A 258 8.46 9.95 20.16
CA GLU A 258 8.14 11.25 20.77
C GLU A 258 8.77 11.30 22.16
N ILE A 259 9.75 12.18 22.36
CA ILE A 259 10.47 12.33 23.64
C ILE A 259 9.60 13.22 24.54
N PRO A 260 9.06 12.71 25.66
CA PRO A 260 8.24 13.51 26.56
C PRO A 260 9.11 14.58 27.21
N LYS A 261 8.57 15.80 27.34
CA LYS A 261 9.23 16.86 28.09
C LYS A 261 9.20 16.50 29.58
N PRO A 262 10.31 16.65 30.33
CA PRO A 262 10.32 16.38 31.76
C PRO A 262 9.46 17.41 32.53
N SER A 263 8.74 16.94 33.54
CA SER A 263 8.06 17.79 34.54
C SER A 263 9.03 18.14 35.66
N TYR A 264 8.68 19.13 36.50
CA TYR A 264 9.50 19.54 37.65
C TYR A 264 8.76 19.30 38.96
N ASP A 265 9.46 18.76 39.96
CA ASP A 265 8.96 18.58 41.32
C ASP A 265 8.92 19.91 42.10
N GLU A 266 8.31 19.90 43.29
CA GLU A 266 8.35 21.02 44.25
C GLU A 266 9.79 21.40 44.64
N GLU A 267 10.70 20.42 44.61
CA GLU A 267 12.13 20.60 44.86
C GLU A 267 12.92 21.08 43.62
N GLY A 268 12.24 21.31 42.49
CA GLY A 268 12.84 21.76 41.23
C GLY A 268 13.58 20.67 40.44
N ARG A 269 13.49 19.40 40.85
CA ARG A 269 14.10 18.27 40.12
C ARG A 269 13.25 17.90 38.91
N ALA A 270 13.91 17.58 37.80
CA ALA A 270 13.24 17.13 36.60
C ALA A 270 12.83 15.66 36.77
N PHE A 271 11.56 15.32 36.55
CA PHE A 271 11.09 13.95 36.64
C PHE A 271 10.21 13.54 35.46
N ILE A 272 10.17 12.24 35.21
CA ILE A 272 9.30 11.62 34.20
C ILE A 272 8.70 10.35 34.78
N THR A 273 7.37 10.28 34.71
CA THR A 273 6.62 9.08 35.06
C THR A 273 6.18 8.38 33.78
N THR A 274 6.64 7.14 33.61
CA THR A 274 6.15 6.26 32.55
C THR A 274 5.07 5.36 33.13
N TYR A 275 3.84 5.57 32.68
CA TYR A 275 2.68 4.73 33.01
C TYR A 275 2.65 3.46 32.17
N GLU A 276 1.82 2.49 32.59
CA GLU A 276 1.54 1.26 31.82
C GLU A 276 2.76 0.39 31.51
N CYS A 277 3.69 0.27 32.46
CA CYS A 277 4.85 -0.63 32.33
C CYS A 277 4.40 -2.09 32.42
N LEU A 278 4.38 -2.80 31.28
CA LEU A 278 3.66 -4.08 31.14
C LEU A 278 4.54 -5.24 30.67
N ARG A 279 4.74 -6.26 31.51
CA ARG A 279 5.39 -7.52 31.13
C ARG A 279 4.69 -8.73 31.72
N LYS A 280 4.31 -9.68 30.87
CA LYS A 280 3.40 -10.77 31.21
C LYS A 280 2.14 -10.25 31.89
N LYS A 281 1.96 -10.55 33.18
CA LYS A 281 0.85 -10.07 34.00
C LYS A 281 1.26 -8.93 34.95
N ALA A 282 2.54 -8.56 35.00
CA ALA A 282 3.03 -7.44 35.79
C ALA A 282 2.68 -6.13 35.09
N ARG A 283 2.20 -5.17 35.88
CA ARG A 283 1.82 -3.82 35.48
C ARG A 283 2.29 -2.83 36.54
N GLY A 284 2.67 -1.63 36.14
CA GLY A 284 3.08 -0.61 37.09
C GLY A 284 3.48 0.69 36.41
N GLU A 285 4.05 1.56 37.20
CA GLU A 285 4.59 2.85 36.79
C GLU A 285 6.01 3.03 37.33
N VAL A 286 6.82 3.76 36.57
CA VAL A 286 8.21 4.05 36.93
C VAL A 286 8.44 5.54 36.78
N THR A 287 8.78 6.18 37.89
CA THR A 287 9.19 7.58 37.96
C THR A 287 10.70 7.66 38.06
N ILE A 288 11.28 8.51 37.23
CA ILE A 288 12.71 8.81 37.21
C ILE A 288 12.88 10.28 37.58
N ARG A 289 13.79 10.59 38.50
CA ARG A 289 14.14 11.96 38.89
C ARG A 289 15.62 12.24 38.60
N TYR A 290 15.89 13.41 38.03
CA TYR A 290 17.22 13.92 37.68
C TYR A 290 17.35 15.40 38.10
N PRO A 291 18.44 15.80 38.76
CA PRO A 291 19.55 14.98 39.25
C PRO A 291 19.16 14.14 40.49
N GLY A 292 19.81 12.99 40.66
CA GLY A 292 19.58 12.05 41.76
C GLY A 292 20.87 11.40 42.26
N SER A 293 20.73 10.56 43.29
CA SER A 293 21.81 9.88 44.01
C SER A 293 22.05 8.41 43.59
N GLY A 294 21.25 7.87 42.67
CA GLY A 294 21.30 6.46 42.29
C GLY A 294 20.43 5.55 43.16
N LYS A 295 19.50 6.11 43.95
CA LYS A 295 18.59 5.33 44.80
C LYS A 295 17.50 4.69 43.94
N ILE A 296 17.27 3.40 44.14
CA ILE A 296 16.23 2.64 43.44
C ILE A 296 15.24 2.13 44.49
N SER A 297 14.04 2.70 44.51
CA SER A 297 12.93 2.26 45.34
C SER A 297 11.88 1.51 44.51
N ILE A 298 11.44 0.36 45.01
CA ILE A 298 10.44 -0.52 44.41
C ILE A 298 9.39 -0.81 45.48
N ASN A 299 8.18 -0.28 45.32
CA ASN A 299 7.07 -0.38 46.29
C ASN A 299 7.50 0.00 47.72
N GLY A 300 8.29 1.07 47.86
CA GLY A 300 8.79 1.56 49.15
C GLY A 300 9.95 0.74 49.76
N LYS A 301 10.47 -0.28 49.06
CA LYS A 301 11.67 -1.04 49.46
C LYS A 301 12.82 -0.77 48.50
N ASP A 302 14.06 -1.00 48.91
CA ASP A 302 15.21 -0.89 48.02
C ASP A 302 15.24 -2.02 46.95
N ILE A 303 16.32 -2.09 46.18
CA ILE A 303 16.58 -3.17 45.20
C ILE A 303 16.55 -4.59 45.83
N THR A 304 16.63 -4.68 47.16
CA THR A 304 16.45 -5.91 47.95
C THR A 304 15.03 -6.48 47.83
N TYR A 305 14.06 -5.74 47.28
CA TYR A 305 12.74 -6.23 46.93
C TYR A 305 12.78 -7.55 46.14
N PHE A 306 13.76 -7.70 45.24
CA PHE A 306 14.01 -8.97 44.58
C PHE A 306 15.07 -9.76 45.36
N GLU A 307 14.76 -10.99 45.75
CA GLU A 307 15.72 -11.87 46.43
C GLU A 307 16.83 -12.34 45.47
N ASP A 308 16.43 -12.74 44.25
CA ASP A 308 17.32 -13.25 43.22
C ASP A 308 18.17 -12.14 42.56
N ILE A 309 19.37 -12.49 42.10
CA ILE A 309 20.29 -11.57 41.41
C ILE A 309 19.79 -11.22 40.00
N GLN A 310 19.28 -12.20 39.25
CA GLN A 310 18.82 -12.03 37.87
C GLN A 310 17.80 -10.88 37.67
N PRO A 311 16.71 -10.76 38.47
CA PRO A 311 15.81 -9.62 38.37
C PRO A 311 16.47 -8.28 38.74
N ARG A 312 17.43 -8.25 39.68
CA ARG A 312 18.20 -7.03 40.00
C ARG A 312 19.03 -6.56 38.81
N GLU A 313 19.74 -7.48 38.14
CA GLU A 313 20.50 -7.18 36.92
C GLU A 313 19.62 -6.59 35.82
N GLN A 314 18.40 -7.12 35.65
CA GLN A 314 17.46 -6.59 34.65
C GLN A 314 17.07 -5.13 34.93
N VAL A 315 16.85 -4.77 36.20
CA VAL A 315 16.51 -3.40 36.60
C VAL A 315 17.71 -2.46 36.40
N MET A 316 18.92 -2.91 36.73
CA MET A 316 20.14 -2.10 36.61
C MET A 316 20.61 -1.91 35.15
N PHE A 317 20.35 -2.88 34.28
CA PHE A 317 20.83 -2.88 32.88
C PHE A 317 20.63 -1.54 32.12
N PRO A 318 19.44 -0.90 32.08
CA PRO A 318 19.26 0.37 31.37
C PRO A 318 20.06 1.54 31.99
N LEU A 319 20.26 1.54 33.31
CA LEU A 319 21.05 2.56 34.01
C LEU A 319 22.55 2.42 33.72
N ILE A 320 23.04 1.18 33.72
CA ILE A 320 24.43 0.86 33.36
C ILE A 320 24.67 1.20 31.89
N PHE A 321 23.75 0.78 31.01
CA PHE A 321 23.86 1.01 29.57
C PHE A 321 23.96 2.50 29.25
N SER A 322 23.11 3.33 29.87
CA SER A 322 23.10 4.80 29.70
C SER A 322 24.21 5.54 30.46
N GLY A 323 24.95 4.89 31.34
CA GLY A 323 25.96 5.53 32.19
C GLY A 323 25.38 6.44 33.28
N MET A 324 24.08 6.34 33.57
CA MET A 324 23.35 7.24 34.49
C MET A 324 22.96 6.58 35.82
N GLN A 325 23.66 5.51 36.20
CA GLN A 325 23.39 4.76 37.43
C GLN A 325 23.47 5.61 38.70
N ASN A 326 24.43 6.53 38.78
CA ASN A 326 24.67 7.34 39.98
C ASN A 326 24.04 8.74 39.90
N SER A 327 23.39 9.07 38.79
CA SER A 327 22.89 10.43 38.51
C SER A 327 21.37 10.55 38.58
N VAL A 328 20.67 9.42 38.75
CA VAL A 328 19.22 9.32 38.65
C VAL A 328 18.68 8.56 39.85
N ASP A 329 17.60 9.07 40.45
CA ASP A 329 16.80 8.30 41.41
C ASP A 329 15.59 7.68 40.72
N VAL A 330 15.32 6.41 41.02
CA VAL A 330 14.24 5.62 40.40
C VAL A 330 13.23 5.22 41.47
N GLU A 331 11.97 5.52 41.22
CA GLU A 331 10.83 5.16 42.06
C GLU A 331 9.84 4.33 41.26
N CYS A 332 9.62 3.08 41.66
CA CYS A 332 8.78 2.12 40.95
C CYS A 332 7.60 1.70 41.81
N HIS A 333 6.40 1.74 41.22
CA HIS A 333 5.20 1.12 41.78
C HIS A 333 4.77 0.00 40.86
N ILE A 334 4.85 -1.27 41.31
CA ILE A 334 4.57 -2.42 40.46
C ILE A 334 3.74 -3.50 41.14
N GLU A 335 2.79 -4.05 40.39
CA GLU A 335 1.84 -5.04 40.87
C GLU A 335 1.65 -6.19 39.88
N GLY A 336 1.26 -7.34 40.44
CA GLY A 336 0.93 -8.53 39.66
C GLY A 336 2.14 -9.23 39.02
N GLY A 337 1.87 -10.35 38.35
CA GLY A 337 2.91 -11.17 37.75
C GLY A 337 3.77 -11.92 38.79
N GLY A 338 5.04 -12.09 38.48
CA GLY A 338 6.06 -12.68 39.37
C GLY A 338 7.38 -11.92 39.22
N PRO A 339 8.44 -12.26 39.95
CA PRO A 339 9.63 -11.41 40.12
C PRO A 339 10.31 -11.06 38.79
N SER A 340 10.57 -12.05 37.94
CA SER A 340 11.14 -11.82 36.59
C SER A 340 10.18 -11.03 35.65
N GLY A 341 8.88 -11.15 35.86
CA GLY A 341 7.88 -10.37 35.12
C GLY A 341 7.93 -8.89 35.54
N GLN A 342 7.96 -8.64 36.85
CA GLN A 342 8.04 -7.30 37.42
C GLN A 342 9.36 -6.61 37.06
N ALA A 343 10.50 -7.27 37.27
CA ALA A 343 11.81 -6.73 36.92
C ALA A 343 11.91 -6.29 35.46
N GLY A 344 11.41 -7.11 34.52
CA GLY A 344 11.44 -6.74 33.11
C GLY A 344 10.42 -5.67 32.72
N ALA A 345 9.35 -5.45 33.50
CA ALA A 345 8.46 -4.31 33.32
C ALA A 345 9.09 -3.01 33.87
N ILE A 346 9.73 -3.07 35.05
CA ILE A 346 10.53 -1.98 35.61
C ILE A 346 11.63 -1.59 34.62
N ARG A 347 12.39 -2.56 34.11
CA ARG A 347 13.46 -2.32 33.12
C ARG A 347 12.98 -1.50 31.92
N TRP A 348 11.81 -1.85 31.40
CA TRP A 348 11.22 -1.14 30.26
C TRP A 348 10.78 0.27 30.65
N GLY A 349 10.14 0.43 31.82
CA GLY A 349 9.76 1.74 32.36
C GLY A 349 10.95 2.66 32.59
N ILE A 350 12.03 2.14 33.19
CA ILE A 350 13.29 2.88 33.37
C ILE A 350 13.81 3.33 32.01
N ALA A 351 13.97 2.41 31.06
CA ALA A 351 14.48 2.73 29.73
C ALA A 351 13.64 3.79 29.00
N TRP A 352 12.32 3.75 29.14
CA TRP A 352 11.41 4.73 28.53
C TRP A 352 11.48 6.11 29.20
N SER A 353 11.55 6.16 30.53
CA SER A 353 11.71 7.42 31.27
C SER A 353 13.08 8.06 31.03
N LEU A 354 14.14 7.27 30.86
CA LEU A 354 15.49 7.77 30.58
C LEU A 354 15.61 8.51 29.25
N ARG A 355 14.68 8.29 28.31
CA ARG A 355 14.77 8.81 26.94
C ARG A 355 14.88 10.34 26.86
N SER A 356 14.36 11.06 27.84
CA SER A 356 14.39 12.52 27.86
C SER A 356 15.62 13.12 28.51
N PHE A 357 16.41 12.31 29.22
CA PHE A 357 17.64 12.73 29.89
C PHE A 357 18.90 12.36 29.10
N VAL A 358 18.73 11.70 27.95
CA VAL A 358 19.81 11.09 27.16
C VAL A 358 19.85 11.70 25.76
N GLU A 359 21.06 11.77 25.17
CA GLU A 359 21.26 12.25 23.80
C GLU A 359 20.67 11.29 22.74
N LYS A 360 20.26 11.84 21.59
CA LYS A 360 19.63 11.09 20.50
C LYS A 360 20.43 9.88 20.00
N ASP A 361 21.76 9.97 19.88
CA ASP A 361 22.61 8.84 19.45
C ASP A 361 22.47 7.64 20.42
N MET A 362 22.41 7.93 21.72
CA MET A 362 22.27 6.90 22.72
C MET A 362 20.85 6.29 22.74
N LEU A 363 19.82 7.03 22.32
CA LEU A 363 18.48 6.47 22.12
C LEU A 363 18.45 5.42 21.00
N GLU A 364 19.16 5.68 19.89
CA GLU A 364 19.28 4.73 18.79
C GLU A 364 20.00 3.46 19.27
N LYS A 365 21.06 3.60 20.07
CA LYS A 365 21.74 2.46 20.72
C LYS A 365 20.81 1.69 21.67
N MET A 366 20.02 2.37 22.49
CA MET A 366 19.02 1.74 23.38
C MET A 366 17.93 1.00 22.60
N GLN A 367 17.51 1.55 21.45
CA GLN A 367 16.55 0.92 20.55
C GLN A 367 17.12 -0.37 19.97
N VAL A 368 18.35 -0.34 19.45
CA VAL A 368 19.07 -1.51 18.91
C VAL A 368 19.29 -2.57 19.99
N ALA A 369 19.62 -2.15 21.22
CA ALA A 369 19.74 -3.03 22.39
C ALA A 369 18.39 -3.63 22.85
N GLY A 370 17.27 -3.22 22.28
CA GLY A 370 15.93 -3.72 22.60
C GLY A 370 15.38 -3.25 23.95
N LEU A 371 15.96 -2.20 24.55
CA LEU A 371 15.51 -1.62 25.83
C LEU A 371 14.15 -0.91 25.69
N LEU A 372 13.95 -0.22 24.57
CA LEU A 372 12.73 0.54 24.29
C LEU A 372 11.61 -0.32 23.71
N THR A 373 11.89 -1.58 23.35
CA THR A 373 10.91 -2.51 22.78
C THR A 373 10.17 -3.26 23.88
N ARG A 374 8.83 -3.20 23.86
CA ARG A 374 7.99 -3.93 24.81
C ARG A 374 8.00 -5.43 24.50
N ASP A 375 8.05 -6.30 25.52
CA ASP A 375 7.98 -7.77 25.31
C ASP A 375 6.53 -8.27 25.26
N HIS A 376 6.09 -8.66 24.06
CA HIS A 376 4.71 -9.05 23.76
C HIS A 376 4.46 -10.53 24.10
N ARG A 377 5.49 -11.30 24.47
CA ARG A 377 5.33 -12.74 24.75
C ARG A 377 4.44 -12.93 25.98
N ARG A 378 3.45 -13.80 25.85
CA ARG A 378 2.47 -14.17 26.89
C ARG A 378 2.29 -15.68 26.92
N ARG A 379 1.80 -16.21 28.05
CA ARG A 379 1.46 -17.63 28.14
C ARG A 379 0.30 -17.91 27.19
N GLU A 380 0.55 -18.73 26.19
CA GLU A 380 -0.50 -19.18 25.30
C GLU A 380 -1.57 -20.01 26.04
N ARG A 381 -2.83 -19.87 25.63
CA ARG A 381 -3.92 -20.71 26.17
C ARG A 381 -3.72 -22.19 25.83
N LYS A 382 -4.26 -23.06 26.68
CA LYS A 382 -4.43 -24.50 26.39
C LYS A 382 -5.51 -24.67 25.31
N LYS A 383 -5.36 -25.68 24.46
CA LYS A 383 -6.32 -26.01 23.40
C LYS A 383 -7.13 -27.24 23.88
N PRO A 384 -8.45 -27.31 23.68
CA PRO A 384 -9.21 -28.50 24.02
C PRO A 384 -8.67 -29.71 23.25
N GLY A 385 -8.73 -30.90 23.85
CA GLY A 385 -8.15 -32.13 23.29
C GLY A 385 -6.61 -32.21 23.35
N GLN A 386 -5.91 -31.23 23.93
CA GLN A 386 -4.46 -31.26 24.12
C GLN A 386 -4.09 -31.13 25.60
N PRO A 387 -3.04 -31.82 26.08
CA PRO A 387 -2.59 -31.70 27.47
C PRO A 387 -2.04 -30.30 27.81
N GLY A 388 -1.44 -29.61 26.83
CA GLY A 388 -0.88 -28.26 27.03
C GLY A 388 -1.23 -27.29 25.91
N ALA A 389 -0.53 -26.15 25.87
CA ALA A 389 -0.67 -25.17 24.79
C ALA A 389 -0.16 -25.70 23.45
N ARG A 390 0.94 -26.47 23.46
CA ARG A 390 1.55 -27.05 22.24
C ARG A 390 1.76 -28.57 22.36
N LYS A 391 1.92 -29.09 23.59
CA LYS A 391 2.08 -30.53 23.86
C LYS A 391 0.84 -31.29 23.37
N LYS A 392 1.07 -32.31 22.55
CA LYS A 392 0.04 -33.25 22.08
C LYS A 392 -0.08 -34.43 23.04
N PRO A 393 -1.25 -35.08 23.14
CA PRO A 393 -1.33 -36.35 23.85
C PRO A 393 -0.44 -37.39 23.15
N THR A 394 -0.05 -38.44 23.87
CA THR A 394 0.70 -39.55 23.28
C THR A 394 -0.14 -40.18 22.16
N TRP A 395 0.36 -40.13 20.93
CA TRP A 395 -0.29 -40.74 19.79
C TRP A 395 -0.02 -42.24 19.77
N LYS A 396 -1.08 -43.06 19.75
CA LYS A 396 -0.99 -44.51 19.55
C LYS A 396 -1.26 -44.82 18.08
N LYS A 397 -0.30 -45.46 17.41
CA LYS A 397 -0.36 -45.76 15.97
C LYS A 397 -1.19 -47.00 15.61
N ARG A 398 -1.26 -47.97 16.53
CA ARG A 398 -1.74 -49.33 16.29
C ARG A 398 -3.20 -49.50 16.68
#